data_AF-A0A7K6RXW3-F1
#
_entry.id   AF-A0A7K6RXW3-F1
#
_cell.length_a   1.000
_cell.length_b   1.000
_cell.length_c   1.000
_cell.angle_alpha   90.00
_cell.angle_beta   90.00
_cell.angle_gamma   90.00
#
_symmetry.space_group_name_H-M   'P 1'
#
loop_
_entity.id
_entity.type
_entity.pdbx_description
1 polymer ?
#
loop_
_entity_poly.entity_id
_entity_poly.type
_entity_poly.pdbx_seq_one_letter_code
_entity_poly.pdbx_strand_id
1 'polypeptide(L)'
;QIGPMPWLGPQTDETIKGLCQRGKKNMLLVPIAFTSDHIETLYELDIEYAQVLANECGVENIRRAESLNGNPLSFKALADLVCSHIQANEICSQQLTLCCPLCVNPICKETKVFFAKQQL
;
A
#
# COMPACT_ATOMS: atom_id res chain seq x y z
N GLN A 1 14.09 -4.95 4.94
CA GLN A 1 14.50 -3.77 4.12
C GLN A 1 15.36 -4.22 2.96
N ILE A 2 15.23 -3.54 1.81
CA ILE A 2 16.08 -3.78 0.65
C ILE A 2 17.22 -2.76 0.68
N GLY A 3 18.36 -3.16 1.27
CA GLY A 3 19.58 -2.36 1.33
C GLY A 3 19.72 -1.46 2.57
N PRO A 4 20.89 -0.82 2.74
CA PRO A 4 21.30 -0.16 3.98
C PRO A 4 20.89 1.33 4.09
N MET A 5 20.32 1.90 3.02
CA MET A 5 19.92 3.31 3.01
C MET A 5 18.73 3.54 3.94
N PRO A 6 18.56 4.74 4.54
CA PRO A 6 17.40 5.02 5.38
C PRO A 6 16.08 4.93 4.60
N TRP A 7 15.12 4.19 5.14
CA TRP A 7 13.74 4.08 4.64
C TRP A 7 12.76 4.80 5.57
N LEU A 8 11.57 5.10 5.05
CA LEU A 8 10.48 5.63 5.87
C LEU A 8 10.06 4.59 6.92
N GLY A 9 10.09 4.97 8.19
CA GLY A 9 9.63 4.15 9.31
C GLY A 9 8.26 4.58 9.86
N PRO A 10 7.78 3.91 10.93
CA PRO A 10 8.43 2.77 11.58
C PRO A 10 8.36 1.49 10.73
N GLN A 11 9.32 0.60 10.88
CA GLN A 11 9.28 -0.69 10.18
C GLN A 11 8.27 -1.64 10.82
N THR A 12 7.60 -2.47 10.01
CA THR A 12 6.56 -3.39 10.46
C THR A 12 7.09 -4.43 11.46
N ASP A 13 8.23 -5.06 11.16
CA ASP A 13 8.92 -6.04 12.01
C ASP A 13 9.33 -5.44 13.37
N GLU A 14 10.01 -4.30 13.35
CA GLU A 14 10.42 -3.59 14.57
C GLU A 14 9.21 -3.18 15.41
N THR A 15 8.12 -2.79 14.76
CA THR A 15 6.86 -2.43 15.42
C THR A 15 6.22 -3.64 16.09
N ILE A 16 6.15 -4.80 15.42
CA ILE A 16 5.63 -6.05 16.00
C ILE A 16 6.43 -6.42 17.25
N LYS A 17 7.77 -6.44 17.13
CA LYS A 17 8.67 -6.74 18.25
C LYS A 17 8.47 -5.76 19.40
N GLY A 18 8.44 -4.46 19.10
CA GLY A 18 8.27 -3.40 20.09
C GLY A 18 6.92 -3.45 20.80
N LEU A 19 5.84 -3.75 20.09
CA LEU A 19 4.51 -3.93 20.67
C LEU A 19 4.46 -5.15 21.58
N CYS A 20 5.05 -6.27 21.16
CA CYS A 20 5.10 -7.49 21.97
C CYS A 20 5.87 -7.29 23.29
N GLN A 21 7.03 -6.63 23.23
CA GLN A 21 7.81 -6.23 24.41
C GLN A 21 7.03 -5.35 25.39
N ARG A 22 6.02 -4.62 24.90
CA ARG A 22 5.12 -3.78 25.70
C ARG A 22 3.84 -4.52 26.13
N GLY A 23 3.82 -5.85 26.04
CA GLY A 23 2.72 -6.70 26.46
C GLY A 23 1.53 -6.75 25.49
N LYS A 24 1.65 -6.16 24.29
CA LYS A 24 0.61 -6.26 23.25
C LYS A 24 0.85 -7.53 22.45
N LYS A 25 0.11 -8.58 22.74
CA LYS A 25 0.31 -9.93 22.17
C LYS A 25 -0.72 -10.37 21.14
N ASN A 26 -1.67 -9.49 20.83
CA ASN A 26 -2.77 -9.77 19.91
C ASN A 26 -2.77 -8.66 18.84
N MET A 27 -2.54 -9.03 17.58
CA MET A 27 -2.30 -8.08 16.48
C MET A 27 -3.03 -8.48 15.19
N LEU A 28 -3.44 -7.48 14.42
CA LEU A 28 -3.99 -7.64 13.07
C LEU A 28 -3.17 -6.81 12.10
N LEU A 29 -2.53 -7.46 11.14
CA LEU A 29 -1.83 -6.84 10.02
C LEU A 29 -2.84 -6.55 8.91
N VAL A 30 -2.79 -5.35 8.32
CA VAL A 30 -3.70 -4.93 7.26
C VAL A 30 -2.88 -4.45 6.06
N PRO A 31 -2.86 -5.20 4.93
CA PRO A 31 -2.12 -4.81 3.73
C PRO A 31 -2.85 -3.67 3.00
N ILE A 32 -2.65 -2.44 3.46
CA ILE A 32 -3.49 -1.30 3.07
C ILE A 32 -3.14 -0.69 1.70
N ALA A 33 -1.91 -0.88 1.22
CA ALA A 33 -1.37 -0.16 0.06
C ALA A 33 -1.36 -0.99 -1.25
N PHE A 34 -1.78 -2.25 -1.19
CA PHE A 34 -1.85 -3.12 -2.37
C PHE A 34 -3.09 -4.01 -2.30
N THR A 35 -3.79 -4.18 -3.42
CA THR A 35 -5.14 -4.75 -3.43
C THR A 35 -5.16 -6.28 -3.53
N SER A 36 -4.07 -6.90 -3.95
CA SER A 36 -4.00 -8.34 -4.24
C SER A 36 -2.88 -8.99 -3.43
N ASP A 37 -2.97 -10.29 -3.21
CA ASP A 37 -1.85 -11.01 -2.62
C ASP A 37 -0.61 -11.03 -3.53
N HIS A 38 0.57 -10.90 -2.91
CA HIS A 38 1.88 -10.85 -3.55
C HIS A 38 2.96 -11.23 -2.52
N ILE A 39 4.24 -11.11 -2.88
CA ILE A 39 5.36 -11.55 -2.03
C ILE A 39 5.33 -10.90 -0.64
N GLU A 40 5.04 -9.60 -0.54
CA GLU A 40 5.01 -8.92 0.75
C GLU A 40 3.86 -9.42 1.64
N THR A 41 2.72 -9.88 1.10
CA THR A 41 1.65 -10.46 1.94
C THR A 41 1.86 -11.93 2.28
N LEU A 42 2.01 -12.78 1.26
CA LEU A 42 2.03 -14.24 1.43
C LEU A 42 3.32 -14.76 2.05
N TYR A 43 4.41 -14.00 1.93
CA TYR A 43 5.71 -14.40 2.45
C TYR A 43 6.15 -13.52 3.61
N GLU A 44 6.32 -12.21 3.40
CA GLU A 44 6.83 -11.31 4.45
C GLU A 44 5.84 -11.22 5.64
N LEU A 45 4.57 -10.86 5.40
CA LEU A 45 3.60 -10.78 6.51
C LEU A 45 3.23 -12.15 7.08
N ASP A 46 2.91 -13.13 6.24
CA ASP A 46 2.33 -14.42 6.69
C ASP A 46 3.36 -15.42 7.23
N ILE A 47 4.60 -15.40 6.73
CA ILE A 47 5.65 -16.35 7.12
C ILE A 47 6.68 -15.64 7.99
N GLU A 48 7.38 -14.63 7.48
CA GLU A 48 8.45 -13.99 8.23
C GLU A 48 7.92 -13.32 9.51
N TYR A 49 6.82 -12.59 9.42
CA TYR A 49 6.30 -11.85 10.57
C TYR A 49 5.34 -12.67 11.42
N ALA A 50 4.31 -13.24 10.80
CA ALA A 50 3.25 -13.91 11.54
C ALA A 50 3.66 -15.30 12.08
N GLN A 51 4.68 -15.95 11.51
CA GLN A 51 5.19 -17.23 12.01
C GLN A 51 6.53 -17.06 12.70
N VAL A 52 7.57 -16.62 12.00
CA VAL A 52 8.94 -16.61 12.54
C VAL A 52 9.07 -15.58 13.66
N LEU A 53 8.87 -14.29 13.35
CA LEU A 53 9.05 -13.20 14.32
C LEU A 53 8.05 -13.26 15.47
N ALA A 54 6.79 -13.61 15.19
CA ALA A 54 5.76 -13.75 16.20
C ALA A 54 6.11 -14.81 17.26
N ASN A 55 6.63 -15.96 16.83
CA ASN A 55 7.11 -17.01 17.73
C ASN A 55 8.31 -16.54 18.56
N GLU A 56 9.28 -15.87 17.93
CA GLU A 56 10.46 -15.32 18.63
C GLU A 56 10.09 -14.28 19.70
N CYS A 57 9.06 -13.48 19.44
CA CYS A 57 8.63 -12.41 20.34
C CYS A 57 7.62 -12.87 21.40
N GLY A 58 7.04 -14.06 21.28
CA GLY A 58 5.99 -14.55 22.19
C GLY A 58 4.63 -13.89 21.99
N VAL A 59 4.27 -13.60 20.74
CA VAL A 59 2.94 -13.14 20.33
C VAL A 59 1.93 -14.27 20.52
N GLU A 60 0.74 -13.97 21.05
CA GLU A 60 -0.33 -14.96 21.27
C GLU A 60 -1.18 -15.15 20.02
N ASN A 61 -1.58 -14.06 19.38
CA ASN A 61 -2.35 -14.08 18.14
C ASN A 61 -1.86 -12.99 17.21
N ILE A 62 -1.46 -13.37 16.01
CA ILE A 62 -1.24 -12.45 14.90
C ILE A 62 -1.95 -13.00 13.68
N ARG A 63 -2.71 -12.13 13.02
CA ARG A 63 -3.40 -12.47 11.78
C ARG A 63 -3.20 -11.36 10.77
N ARG A 64 -3.40 -11.68 9.51
CA ARG A 64 -3.47 -10.72 8.43
C ARG A 64 -4.90 -10.65 7.90
N ALA A 65 -5.40 -9.46 7.62
CA ALA A 65 -6.63 -9.27 6.86
C ALA A 65 -6.43 -9.78 5.43
N GLU A 66 -7.44 -10.44 4.86
CA GLU A 66 -7.39 -10.86 3.46
C GLU A 66 -7.17 -9.66 2.54
N SER A 67 -6.34 -9.83 1.53
CA SER A 67 -6.22 -8.86 0.44
C SER A 67 -7.57 -8.71 -0.27
N LEU A 68 -7.83 -7.57 -0.91
CA LEU A 68 -9.12 -7.34 -1.58
C LEU A 68 -9.42 -8.38 -2.66
N ASN A 69 -8.39 -8.87 -3.37
CA ASN A 69 -8.45 -9.99 -4.30
C ASN A 69 -9.72 -9.98 -5.18
N GLY A 70 -10.51 -11.06 -5.12
CA GLY A 70 -11.73 -11.26 -5.89
C GLY A 70 -13.01 -10.74 -5.23
N ASN A 71 -12.91 -9.88 -4.22
CA ASN A 71 -14.09 -9.37 -3.53
C ASN A 71 -15.00 -8.59 -4.50
N PRO A 72 -16.28 -9.02 -4.70
CA PRO A 72 -17.18 -8.36 -5.65
C PRO A 72 -17.41 -6.88 -5.37
N LEU A 73 -17.33 -6.46 -4.10
CA LEU A 73 -17.48 -5.06 -3.72
C LEU A 73 -16.29 -4.21 -4.20
N SER A 74 -15.09 -4.79 -4.26
CA SER A 74 -13.91 -4.13 -4.81
C SER A 74 -14.06 -3.87 -6.31
N PHE A 75 -14.60 -4.84 -7.06
CA PHE A 75 -14.89 -4.65 -8.48
C PHE A 75 -15.99 -3.63 -8.72
N LYS A 76 -17.01 -3.62 -7.86
CA LYS A 76 -18.02 -2.56 -7.88
C LYS A 76 -17.38 -1.18 -7.66
N ALA A 77 -16.49 -1.04 -6.68
CA ALA A 77 -15.80 0.23 -6.42
C ALA A 77 -14.95 0.69 -7.62
N LEU A 78 -14.27 -0.22 -8.31
CA LEU A 78 -13.54 0.10 -9.54
C LEU A 78 -14.48 0.58 -10.66
N ALA A 79 -15.61 -0.10 -10.84
CA ALA A 79 -16.63 0.32 -11.80
C ALA A 79 -17.19 1.70 -11.46
N ASP A 80 -17.54 1.94 -10.20
CA ASP A 80 -18.07 3.21 -9.71
C ASP A 80 -17.05 4.37 -9.91
N LEU A 81 -15.76 4.11 -9.73
CA LEU A 81 -14.69 5.08 -9.98
C LEU A 81 -14.63 5.47 -11.46
N VAL A 82 -14.64 4.50 -12.37
CA VAL A 82 -14.63 4.76 -13.83
C VAL A 82 -15.90 5.47 -14.27
N CYS A 83 -17.07 5.05 -13.78
CA CYS A 83 -18.34 5.72 -14.06
C CYS A 83 -18.32 7.18 -13.61
N SER A 84 -17.83 7.44 -12.39
CA SER A 84 -17.72 8.80 -11.85
C SER A 84 -16.77 9.66 -12.67
N HIS A 85 -15.63 9.10 -13.09
CA HIS A 85 -14.65 9.79 -13.92
C HIS A 85 -15.23 10.19 -15.29
N ILE A 86 -15.95 9.29 -15.96
CA ILE A 86 -16.65 9.58 -17.22
C ILE A 86 -17.68 10.69 -17.04
N GLN A 87 -18.49 10.62 -15.98
CA GLN A 87 -19.53 11.62 -15.69
C GLN A 87 -18.95 13.00 -15.37
N ALA A 88 -17.82 13.06 -14.66
CA ALA A 88 -17.14 14.30 -14.33
C ALA A 88 -16.45 14.94 -15.55
N ASN A 89 -16.23 14.17 -16.62
CA ASN A 89 -15.52 14.60 -17.83
C ASN A 89 -14.14 15.21 -17.52
N GLU A 90 -13.49 14.67 -16.49
CA GLU A 90 -12.16 15.08 -16.04
C GLU A 90 -11.10 14.32 -16.83
N ILE A 91 -9.98 14.97 -17.15
CA ILE A 91 -8.88 14.31 -17.85
C ILE A 91 -7.88 13.70 -16.86
N CYS A 92 -7.67 14.35 -15.72
CA CYS A 92 -6.85 13.86 -14.61
C CYS A 92 -7.17 14.64 -13.32
N SER A 93 -6.69 14.14 -12.18
CA SER A 93 -6.86 14.84 -10.90
C SER A 93 -6.04 16.13 -10.84
N GLN A 94 -6.47 17.07 -9.98
CA GLN A 94 -5.72 18.30 -9.70
C GLN A 94 -4.29 18.02 -9.22
N GLN A 95 -4.08 16.93 -8.48
CA GLN A 95 -2.77 16.56 -7.94
C GLN A 95 -1.77 16.18 -9.05
N LEU A 96 -2.22 15.54 -10.13
CA LEU A 96 -1.33 15.20 -11.25
C LEU A 96 -0.74 16.46 -11.93
N THR A 97 -1.39 17.61 -11.77
CA THR A 97 -0.92 18.88 -12.36
C THR A 97 0.31 19.47 -11.67
N LEU A 98 0.64 18.95 -10.48
CA LEU A 98 1.75 19.38 -9.65
C LEU A 98 2.84 18.31 -9.63
N CYS A 99 4.04 18.66 -10.12
CA CYS A 99 5.20 17.79 -9.96
C CYS A 99 5.77 17.94 -8.55
N CYS A 100 6.51 16.93 -8.07
CA CYS A 100 7.20 17.01 -6.79
C CYS A 100 8.10 18.26 -6.73
N PRO A 101 8.22 18.96 -5.57
CA PRO A 101 9.02 20.18 -5.44
C PRO A 101 10.49 20.05 -5.86
N LEU A 102 11.07 18.85 -5.70
CA LEU A 102 12.45 18.52 -6.05
C LEU A 102 12.50 17.47 -7.17
N CYS A 103 11.58 17.53 -8.12
CA CYS A 103 11.54 16.60 -9.24
C CYS A 103 12.77 16.77 -10.14
N VAL A 104 13.54 15.70 -10.32
CA VAL A 104 14.70 15.65 -11.22
C VAL A 104 14.45 14.80 -12.47
N ASN A 105 13.28 14.18 -12.59
CA ASN A 105 12.92 13.35 -13.73
C ASN A 105 12.15 14.20 -14.77
N PRO A 106 12.72 14.49 -15.94
CA PRO A 106 12.06 15.33 -16.95
C PRO A 106 10.75 14.72 -17.48
N ILE A 107 10.63 13.39 -17.48
CA ILE A 107 9.47 12.66 -18.00
C ILE A 107 8.21 12.98 -17.18
N CYS A 108 8.33 13.26 -15.88
CA CYS A 108 7.17 13.61 -15.04
C CYS A 108 6.38 14.80 -15.59
N LYS A 109 7.08 15.81 -16.13
CA LYS A 109 6.44 16.98 -16.74
C LYS A 109 5.79 16.62 -18.07
N GLU A 110 6.45 15.79 -18.88
CA GLU A 110 5.92 15.34 -20.17
C GLU A 110 4.65 14.51 -19.99
N THR A 111 4.64 13.55 -19.06
CA THR A 111 3.46 12.73 -18.72
C THR A 111 2.31 13.60 -18.22
N LYS A 112 2.58 14.59 -17.35
CA LYS A 112 1.55 15.55 -16.94
C LYS A 112 0.93 16.26 -18.14
N VAL A 113 1.77 16.81 -19.02
CA VAL A 113 1.32 17.56 -20.19
C VAL A 113 0.57 16.67 -21.16
N PHE A 114 0.98 15.41 -21.30
CA PHE A 114 0.29 14.42 -22.12
C PHE A 114 -1.16 14.25 -21.71
N PHE A 115 -1.45 14.07 -20.42
CA PHE A 115 -2.83 13.99 -19.95
C PHE A 115 -3.53 15.35 -20.05
N ALA A 116 -2.95 16.42 -19.51
CA ALA A 116 -3.63 17.73 -19.45
C ALA A 116 -4.01 18.34 -20.82
N LYS A 117 -3.45 17.85 -21.94
CA LYS A 117 -3.73 18.33 -23.29
C LYS A 117 -4.62 17.40 -24.13
N GLN A 118 -5.16 16.32 -23.56
CA GLN A 118 -6.08 15.45 -24.32
C GLN A 118 -7.33 16.23 -24.73
N GLN A 119 -7.78 15.99 -25.96
CA GLN A 119 -9.06 16.49 -26.45
C GLN A 119 -10.16 15.53 -25.99
N LEU A 120 -11.21 16.08 -25.37
CA LEU A 120 -12.43 15.35 -25.00
C LEU A 120 -13.39 15.26 -26.19
#